data_AF-A0A401W729-F1
#
_entry.id   AF-A0A401W729-F1
#
_cell.length_a   1.000
_cell.length_b   1.000
_cell.length_c   1.000
_cell.angle_alpha   90.00
_cell.angle_beta   90.00
_cell.angle_gamma   90.00
#
_symmetry.space_group_name_H-M   'P 1'
#
loop_
_entity.id
_entity.type
_entity.pdbx_description
1 polymer ?
#
loop_
_entity_poly.entity_id
_entity_poly.type
_entity_poly.pdbx_seq_one_letter_code
_entity_poly.pdbx_strand_id
1 'polypeptide(L)'
;MAGGSGYAIKKSGTESSASELDSAAGQLASVQKSIPQQSCSRPESFGGEDAAPALDNFAGAWQREATVLHDALGEIAKKLRTTTANYGAADHSAISGLRHAAAAAPVSSGAGSTPFG
;
A
#
# COMPACT_ATOMS: atom_id res chain seq x y z
N MET A 1 9.36 -35.03 -3.66
CA MET A 1 9.26 -33.98 -2.63
C MET A 1 9.81 -32.68 -3.21
N ALA A 2 8.97 -31.85 -3.82
CA ALA A 2 9.36 -30.50 -4.23
C ALA A 2 8.08 -29.66 -4.32
N GLY A 3 7.96 -28.70 -3.42
CA GLY A 3 6.80 -27.82 -3.32
C GLY A 3 6.92 -26.96 -2.08
N GLY A 4 8.14 -26.50 -1.80
CA GLY A 4 8.36 -25.51 -0.75
C GLY A 4 7.53 -24.30 -1.11
N SER A 5 6.65 -23.90 -0.20
CA SER A 5 5.95 -22.63 -0.18
C SER A 5 6.99 -21.50 -0.14
N GLY A 6 7.64 -21.24 -1.26
CA GLY A 6 8.67 -20.22 -1.40
C GLY A 6 8.01 -18.85 -1.38
N TYR A 7 8.33 -18.06 -0.36
CA TYR A 7 8.14 -16.60 -0.26
C TYR A 7 6.92 -16.00 -0.99
N ALA A 8 5.75 -16.64 -0.93
CA ALA A 8 4.56 -16.05 -1.51
C ALA A 8 4.13 -14.90 -0.58
N ILE A 9 4.32 -13.65 -1.01
CA ILE A 9 3.65 -12.50 -0.40
C ILE A 9 2.15 -12.84 -0.37
N LYS A 10 1.55 -12.83 0.82
CA LYS A 10 0.10 -12.99 0.95
C LYS A 10 -0.56 -11.74 0.39
N LYS A 11 -0.85 -11.76 -0.92
CA LYS A 11 -1.49 -10.67 -1.65
C LYS A 11 -2.75 -10.16 -0.95
N SER A 12 -3.52 -11.05 -0.32
CA SER A 12 -4.70 -10.70 0.48
C SER A 12 -4.37 -9.89 1.73
N GLY A 13 -3.25 -10.17 2.41
CA GLY A 13 -2.81 -9.41 3.58
C GLY A 13 -2.35 -8.01 3.22
N THR A 14 -1.59 -7.86 2.14
CA THR A 14 -1.15 -6.55 1.63
C THR A 14 -2.32 -5.70 1.12
N GLU A 15 -3.32 -6.32 0.48
CA GLU A 15 -4.54 -5.62 0.07
C GLU A 15 -5.33 -5.13 1.28
N SER A 16 -5.46 -5.98 2.32
CA SER A 16 -6.10 -5.60 3.59
C SER A 16 -5.44 -4.38 4.22
N SER A 17 -4.10 -4.38 4.33
CA SER A 17 -3.36 -3.23 4.88
C SER A 17 -3.51 -1.97 4.02
N ALA A 18 -3.55 -2.09 2.70
CA ALA A 18 -3.82 -0.93 1.83
C ALA A 18 -5.23 -0.38 2.04
N SER A 19 -6.24 -1.24 2.22
CA SER A 19 -7.61 -0.83 2.55
C SER A 19 -7.72 -0.19 3.94
N GLU A 20 -6.97 -0.67 4.92
CA GLU A 20 -6.90 -0.05 6.26
C GLU A 20 -6.32 1.36 6.18
N LEU A 21 -5.25 1.56 5.40
CA LEU A 21 -4.65 2.87 5.18
C LEU A 21 -5.61 3.85 4.48
N ASP A 22 -6.33 3.40 3.45
CA ASP A 22 -7.37 4.22 2.80
C ASP A 22 -8.50 4.56 3.77
N SER A 23 -8.91 3.60 4.61
CA SER A 23 -9.93 3.83 5.64
C SER A 23 -9.46 4.85 6.68
N ALA A 24 -8.19 4.80 7.07
CA ALA A 24 -7.57 5.77 7.97
C ALA A 24 -7.51 7.16 7.34
N ALA A 25 -7.17 7.26 6.04
CA ALA A 25 -7.23 8.52 5.31
C ALA A 25 -8.65 9.10 5.28
N GLY A 26 -9.67 8.27 5.00
CA GLY A 26 -11.08 8.69 5.03
C GLY A 26 -11.56 9.13 6.41
N GLN A 27 -11.14 8.45 7.47
CA GLN A 27 -11.40 8.87 8.85
C GLN A 27 -10.74 10.20 9.16
N LEU A 28 -9.48 10.40 8.76
CA LEU A 28 -8.77 11.65 8.94
C LEU A 28 -9.46 12.81 8.20
N ALA A 29 -9.93 12.59 6.97
CA ALA A 29 -10.71 13.58 6.23
C ALA A 29 -12.04 13.94 6.94
N SER A 30 -12.60 13.01 7.72
CA SER A 30 -13.80 13.26 8.53
C SER A 30 -13.47 14.06 9.79
N VAL A 31 -12.37 13.73 10.48
CA VAL A 31 -11.87 14.49 11.65
C VAL A 31 -11.44 15.89 11.22
N GLN A 32 -10.82 16.04 10.05
CA GLN A 32 -10.45 17.32 9.46
C GLN A 32 -11.65 18.27 9.37
N LYS A 33 -12.82 17.77 8.96
CA LYS A 33 -14.06 18.54 8.85
C LYS A 33 -14.70 18.94 10.18
N SER A 34 -14.30 18.31 11.29
CA SER A 34 -14.83 18.66 12.62
C SER A 34 -14.36 20.02 13.11
N ILE A 35 -13.26 20.54 12.55
CA ILE A 35 -12.71 21.86 12.88
C ILE A 35 -12.84 22.74 11.63
N PRO A 36 -13.93 23.52 11.50
CA PRO A 36 -14.16 24.35 10.32
C PRO A 36 -13.09 25.45 10.19
N GLN A 37 -12.66 25.73 8.95
CA GLN A 37 -11.62 26.74 8.66
C GLN A 37 -12.02 28.17 9.03
N GLN A 38 -13.31 28.46 8.99
CA GLN A 38 -13.83 29.78 9.26
C GLN A 38 -15.20 29.59 9.87
N SER A 39 -15.35 30.02 11.11
CA SER A 39 -16.66 30.40 11.57
C SER A 39 -16.82 31.86 11.15
N CYS A 40 -17.85 32.18 10.36
CA CYS A 40 -18.29 33.56 10.16
C CYS A 40 -18.89 34.16 11.46
N SER A 41 -18.46 33.65 12.60
CA SER A 41 -18.90 34.00 13.94
C SER A 41 -18.07 35.18 14.40
N ARG A 42 -18.74 36.16 15.01
CA ARG A 42 -18.07 37.38 15.47
C ARG A 42 -16.97 37.06 16.50
N PRO A 43 -15.85 37.80 16.52
CA PRO A 43 -14.74 37.62 17.47
C PRO A 43 -15.17 37.54 18.94
N GLU A 44 -16.27 38.20 19.30
CA GLU A 44 -16.83 38.17 20.65
C GLU A 44 -17.26 36.75 21.09
N SER A 45 -17.54 35.85 20.14
CA SER A 45 -17.92 34.46 20.42
C SER A 45 -16.73 33.58 20.82
N PHE A 46 -15.49 34.04 20.60
CA PHE A 46 -14.26 33.29 20.85
C PHE A 46 -13.37 33.87 21.94
N GLY A 47 -13.84 34.89 22.66
CA GLY A 47 -13.08 35.49 23.77
C GLY A 47 -12.37 36.80 23.42
N GLY A 48 -12.75 37.46 22.32
CA GLY A 48 -12.27 38.80 21.97
C GLY A 48 -11.17 38.82 20.90
N GLU A 49 -10.55 39.99 20.73
CA GLU A 49 -9.68 40.34 19.59
C GLU A 49 -8.39 39.48 19.50
N ASP A 50 -7.91 38.95 20.63
CA ASP A 50 -6.70 38.10 20.66
C ASP A 50 -6.99 36.62 20.43
N ALA A 51 -8.18 36.15 20.82
CA ALA A 51 -8.52 34.74 20.81
C ALA A 51 -9.00 34.25 19.42
N ALA A 52 -9.66 35.13 18.65
CA ALA A 52 -10.09 34.79 17.29
C ALA A 52 -8.90 34.54 16.33
N PRO A 53 -7.83 35.37 16.27
CA PRO A 53 -6.66 35.08 15.45
C PRO A 53 -5.92 33.80 15.86
N ALA A 54 -5.86 33.48 17.15
CA ALA A 54 -5.25 32.25 17.65
C ALA A 54 -6.01 31.01 17.15
N LEU A 55 -7.35 31.04 17.20
CA LEU A 55 -8.20 29.97 16.68
C LEU A 55 -8.05 29.80 15.17
N ASP A 56 -8.05 30.89 14.41
CA ASP A 56 -7.89 30.84 12.94
C ASP A 56 -6.53 30.26 12.54
N ASN A 57 -5.46 30.67 13.24
CA ASN A 57 -4.12 30.11 13.03
C ASN A 57 -4.07 28.60 13.32
N PHE A 58 -4.67 28.18 14.43
CA PHE A 58 -4.79 26.77 14.79
C PHE A 58 -5.58 25.99 13.75
N ALA A 59 -6.77 26.47 13.37
CA ALA A 59 -7.63 25.81 12.38
C ALA A 59 -6.89 25.70 11.04
N GLY A 60 -6.25 26.77 10.57
CA GLY A 60 -5.45 26.76 9.34
C GLY A 60 -4.28 25.77 9.41
N ALA A 61 -3.56 25.70 10.52
CA ALA A 61 -2.47 24.74 10.72
C ALA A 61 -2.97 23.29 10.74
N TRP A 62 -4.06 23.04 11.47
CA TRP A 62 -4.72 21.74 11.53
C TRP A 62 -5.13 21.23 10.14
N GLN A 63 -5.75 22.09 9.33
CA GLN A 63 -6.16 21.69 7.98
C GLN A 63 -4.98 21.31 7.09
N ARG A 64 -3.88 22.07 7.15
CA ARG A 64 -2.67 21.76 6.38
C ARG A 64 -2.09 20.42 6.81
N GLU A 65 -1.96 20.19 8.11
CA GLU A 65 -1.40 18.94 8.63
C GLU A 65 -2.30 17.74 8.30
N ALA A 66 -3.61 17.87 8.46
CA ALA A 66 -4.57 16.83 8.13
C ALA A 66 -4.52 16.45 6.64
N THR A 67 -4.36 17.42 5.74
CA THR A 67 -4.16 17.14 4.31
C THR A 67 -2.85 16.40 4.04
N VAL A 68 -1.74 16.82 4.66
CA VAL A 68 -0.44 16.14 4.51
C VAL A 68 -0.53 14.69 4.96
N LEU A 69 -1.13 14.44 6.12
CA LEU A 69 -1.28 13.10 6.67
C LEU A 69 -2.24 12.23 5.83
N HIS A 70 -3.33 12.81 5.32
CA HIS A 70 -4.27 12.13 4.42
C HIS A 70 -3.55 11.65 3.15
N ASP A 71 -2.82 12.55 2.50
CA ASP A 71 -2.12 12.26 1.25
C ASP A 71 -1.01 11.23 1.48
N ALA A 72 -0.29 11.33 2.60
CA ALA A 72 0.73 10.34 2.97
C ALA A 72 0.15 8.93 3.13
N LEU A 73 -0.98 8.79 3.84
CA LEU A 73 -1.66 7.50 4.01
C LEU A 73 -2.12 6.91 2.67
N GLY A 74 -2.74 7.73 1.82
CA GLY A 74 -3.16 7.31 0.48
C GLY A 74 -2.00 6.91 -0.42
N GLU A 75 -0.89 7.65 -0.38
CA GLU A 75 0.32 7.32 -1.16
C GLU A 75 1.00 6.04 -0.66
N ILE A 76 1.01 5.77 0.64
CA ILE A 76 1.51 4.48 1.17
C ILE A 76 0.61 3.33 0.70
N ALA A 77 -0.72 3.48 0.77
CA ALA A 77 -1.67 2.48 0.29
C ALA A 77 -1.46 2.17 -1.20
N LYS A 78 -1.31 3.21 -2.03
CA LYS A 78 -1.03 3.09 -3.46
C LYS A 78 0.30 2.38 -3.72
N LYS A 79 1.38 2.80 -3.05
CA LYS A 79 2.69 2.16 -3.17
C LYS A 79 2.63 0.69 -2.80
N LEU A 80 1.94 0.34 -1.71
CA LEU A 80 1.79 -1.05 -1.28
C LEU A 80 1.07 -1.91 -2.33
N ARG A 81 0.01 -1.39 -2.95
CA ARG A 81 -0.67 -2.07 -4.06
C ARG A 81 0.25 -2.27 -5.26
N THR A 82 0.98 -1.23 -5.66
CA THR A 82 1.94 -1.29 -6.77
C THR A 82 3.04 -2.30 -6.52
N THR A 83 3.68 -2.28 -5.35
CA THR A 83 4.76 -3.23 -5.01
C THR A 83 4.25 -4.66 -4.96
N THR A 84 3.04 -4.89 -4.44
CA THR A 84 2.41 -6.21 -4.39
C THR A 84 2.11 -6.74 -5.79
N ALA A 85 1.57 -5.88 -6.67
CA ALA A 85 1.31 -6.25 -8.06
C ALA A 85 2.60 -6.58 -8.82
N ASN A 86 3.64 -5.75 -8.66
CA ASN A 86 4.95 -5.97 -9.28
C ASN A 86 5.58 -7.29 -8.80
N TYR A 87 5.51 -7.57 -7.50
CA TYR A 87 6.01 -8.84 -6.95
C TYR A 87 5.27 -10.04 -7.53
N GLY A 88 3.93 -10.01 -7.58
CA GLY A 88 3.13 -11.09 -8.15
C GLY A 88 3.44 -11.34 -9.63
N ALA A 89 3.69 -10.28 -10.41
CA ALA A 89 4.10 -10.42 -11.82
C ALA A 89 5.50 -11.03 -11.95
N ALA A 90 6.46 -10.60 -11.12
CA ALA A 90 7.81 -11.16 -11.10
C ALA A 90 7.82 -12.64 -10.71
N ASP A 91 7.05 -13.02 -9.69
CA ASP A 91 6.91 -14.42 -9.24
C ASP A 91 6.31 -15.30 -10.34
N HIS A 92 5.24 -14.84 -11.00
CA HIS A 92 4.64 -15.57 -12.12
C HIS A 92 5.61 -15.75 -13.29
N SER A 93 6.39 -14.71 -13.62
CA SER A 93 7.41 -14.77 -14.66
C SER A 93 8.51 -15.78 -14.32
N ALA A 94 8.99 -15.78 -13.07
CA ALA A 94 9.99 -16.73 -12.60
C ALA A 94 9.48 -18.18 -12.69
N ILE A 95 8.25 -18.45 -12.23
CA ILE A 95 7.62 -19.77 -12.32
C ILE A 95 7.48 -20.22 -13.78
N SER A 96 7.07 -19.32 -14.67
CA SER A 96 6.96 -19.61 -16.10
C SER A 96 8.33 -19.96 -16.70
N GLY A 97 9.36 -19.17 -16.43
CA GLY A 97 10.72 -19.42 -16.89
C GLY A 97 11.27 -20.76 -16.40
N LEU A 98 11.06 -21.09 -15.13
CA LEU A 98 11.41 -22.39 -14.54
C LEU A 98 10.72 -23.56 -15.26
N ARG A 99 9.41 -23.43 -15.55
CA ARG A 99 8.66 -24.47 -16.29
C ARG A 99 9.17 -24.63 -17.72
N HIS A 100 9.47 -23.55 -18.41
CA HIS A 100 10.02 -23.60 -19.77
C HIS A 100 11.40 -24.25 -19.80
N ALA A 101 12.28 -23.90 -18.85
CA ALA A 101 13.60 -24.51 -18.72
C ALA A 101 13.51 -26.02 -18.40
N ALA A 102 12.58 -26.42 -17.53
CA ALA A 102 12.34 -27.83 -17.22
C ALA A 102 11.81 -28.62 -18.42
N ALA A 103 10.97 -28.00 -19.27
CA ALA A 103 10.46 -28.62 -20.49
C ALA A 103 11.51 -28.69 -21.61
N ALA A 104 12.47 -27.76 -21.64
CA ALA A 104 13.56 -27.72 -22.61
C ALA A 104 14.73 -28.66 -22.26
N ALA A 105 14.80 -29.18 -21.03
CA ALA A 105 15.78 -30.19 -20.66
C ALA A 105 15.48 -31.51 -21.40
N PRO A 106 16.38 -32.01 -22.27
CA PRO A 106 16.12 -33.26 -22.96
C PRO A 106 16.02 -34.38 -21.94
N VAL A 107 15.00 -35.22 -22.05
CA VAL A 107 15.01 -36.53 -21.40
C VAL A 107 16.20 -37.27 -22.00
N SER A 108 17.31 -37.34 -21.26
CA SER A 108 18.37 -38.29 -21.58
C SER A 108 17.76 -39.67 -21.34
N SER A 109 17.06 -40.19 -22.35
CA SER A 109 16.76 -41.61 -22.46
C SER A 109 18.10 -42.31 -22.45
N GLY A 110 18.45 -42.90 -21.32
CA GLY A 110 19.63 -43.72 -21.15
C GLY A 110 19.50 -44.97 -22.00
N ALA A 111 19.69 -44.83 -23.30
CA ALA A 111 20.06 -45.92 -24.18
C ALA A 111 21.56 -46.20 -23.97
N GLY A 112 21.89 -46.79 -22.83
CA GLY A 112 23.20 -47.36 -22.57
C GLY A 112 23.22 -48.79 -23.03
N SER A 113 23.52 -49.02 -24.31
CA SER A 113 23.91 -50.32 -24.85
C SER A 113 25.16 -50.82 -24.13
N THR A 114 25.11 -52.00 -23.52
CA THR A 114 26.31 -52.78 -23.20
C THR A 114 26.54 -53.81 -24.30
N PRO A 115 27.62 -53.71 -25.10
CA PRO A 115 28.21 -54.85 -25.78
C PRO A 115 29.21 -55.55 -24.83
N PHE A 116 29.65 -56.76 -25.22
CA PHE A 116 30.49 -57.74 -24.50
C PHE A 116 29.70 -58.64 -23.53
N GLY A 117 29.74 -59.96 -23.65
CA GLY A 117 30.48 -60.90 -24.48
C GLY A 117 30.27 -62.29 -23.89
#